data_AF-A0A6M1U029-F1
#
_entry.id   AF-A0A6M1U029-F1
#
_cell.length_a   1.000
_cell.length_b   1.000
_cell.length_c   1.000
_cell.angle_alpha   90.00
_cell.angle_beta   90.00
_cell.angle_gamma   90.00
#
_symmetry.space_group_name_H-M   'P 1'
#
loop_
_entity.id
_entity.type
_entity.pdbx_description
1 polymer ?
#
loop_
_entity_poly.entity_id
_entity_poly.type
_entity_poly.pdbx_seq_one_letter_code
_entity_poly.pdbx_strand_id
1 'polypeptide(L)'
;MEEIQEERSYSKWEWFFYMILIPALFAALLGGVLLSLLGVNVIGGALRWANSIPYVEKIVPDTAVEPQADPNSRESLEKQLVTLQSELAKSKQTISTYETEAAKKDATIQELQKKTQDLQKMMENKRTTEEERQKQYQNLAKIYTTMSSKNAASIISNLSLEEAVTVMTKMKPEQQSEILSKMDPKKAADISILLKDTVVNENEDIAALQQREQALIKALSDTRQDSTSLNSLINTLSAMPAEDASTILMSLMTTNQKRAISIIAGMADDKRAQVMSAITKKDGQLAAIITNELLR
;
A
#
# COMPACT_ATOMS: atom_id res chain seq x y z
N MET A 1 -88.58 -29.21 34.36
CA MET A 1 -88.53 -27.79 33.99
C MET A 1 -87.68 -27.08 35.03
N GLU A 2 -86.80 -26.23 34.51
CA GLU A 2 -86.10 -25.08 35.11
C GLU A 2 -85.24 -25.27 36.37
N GLU A 3 -83.93 -25.21 36.10
CA GLU A 3 -82.86 -24.82 37.02
C GLU A 3 -83.12 -23.41 37.58
N ILE A 4 -82.88 -23.21 38.87
CA ILE A 4 -82.82 -21.87 39.46
C ILE A 4 -81.41 -21.71 40.05
N GLN A 5 -80.59 -20.96 39.33
CA GLN A 5 -79.25 -20.55 39.76
C GLN A 5 -79.38 -19.54 40.90
N GLU A 6 -78.68 -19.77 42.01
CA GLU A 6 -78.50 -18.78 43.07
C GLU A 6 -77.66 -17.60 42.54
N GLU A 7 -78.25 -16.40 42.52
CA GLU A 7 -77.55 -15.18 42.17
C GLU A 7 -76.50 -14.83 43.26
N ARG A 8 -75.22 -14.76 42.86
CA ARG A 8 -74.17 -14.26 43.76
C ARG A 8 -74.37 -12.75 43.98
N SER A 9 -74.60 -12.38 45.24
CA SER A 9 -74.63 -11.00 45.71
C SER A 9 -73.31 -10.28 45.38
N TYR A 10 -73.36 -9.35 44.42
CA TYR A 10 -72.25 -8.44 44.10
C TYR A 10 -71.81 -7.65 45.34
N SER A 11 -70.52 -7.73 45.70
CA SER A 11 -69.98 -6.93 46.80
C SER A 11 -69.86 -5.46 46.41
N LYS A 12 -70.13 -4.53 47.34
CA LYS A 12 -70.06 -3.07 47.07
C LYS A 12 -68.68 -2.62 46.56
N TRP A 13 -67.62 -3.34 46.92
CA TRP A 13 -66.28 -3.13 46.39
C TRP A 13 -66.12 -3.65 44.96
N GLU A 14 -66.69 -4.80 44.62
CA GLU A 14 -66.69 -5.32 43.25
C GLU A 14 -67.46 -4.37 42.31
N TRP A 15 -68.61 -3.85 42.76
CA TRP A 15 -69.35 -2.84 42.00
C TRP A 15 -68.54 -1.56 41.75
N PHE A 16 -67.83 -1.04 42.77
CA PHE A 16 -66.95 0.12 42.61
C PHE A 16 -65.80 -0.14 41.63
N PHE A 17 -65.15 -1.29 41.75
CA PHE A 17 -64.03 -1.65 40.87
C PHE A 17 -64.48 -1.78 39.40
N TYR A 18 -65.58 -2.50 39.15
CA TYR A 18 -66.04 -2.72 37.78
C TYR A 18 -66.71 -1.50 37.14
N MET A 19 -67.44 -0.69 37.92
CA MET A 19 -68.19 0.45 37.37
C MET A 19 -67.38 1.75 37.34
N ILE A 20 -66.37 1.92 38.21
CA ILE A 20 -65.62 3.17 38.33
C ILE A 20 -64.14 2.97 38.03
N LEU A 21 -63.47 2.04 38.71
CA LEU A 21 -62.00 1.91 38.60
C LEU A 21 -61.56 1.42 37.22
N ILE A 22 -62.17 0.34 36.71
CA ILE A 22 -61.77 -0.27 35.43
C ILE A 22 -62.02 0.68 34.25
N PRO A 23 -63.20 1.32 34.11
CA PRO A 23 -63.42 2.31 33.05
C PRO A 23 -62.50 3.53 33.15
N ALA A 24 -62.22 4.03 34.35
CA ALA A 24 -61.32 5.16 34.56
C ALA A 24 -59.87 4.82 34.18
N LEU A 25 -59.40 3.63 34.54
CA LEU A 25 -58.05 3.17 34.19
C LEU A 25 -57.90 2.97 32.68
N PHE A 26 -58.92 2.41 32.03
CA PHE A 26 -58.95 2.28 30.58
C PHE A 26 -58.94 3.64 29.88
N ALA A 27 -59.74 4.60 30.36
CA ALA A 27 -59.77 5.96 29.82
C ALA A 27 -58.43 6.69 30.02
N ALA A 28 -57.78 6.53 31.17
CA ALA A 28 -56.46 7.09 31.43
C ALA A 28 -55.38 6.49 30.51
N LEU A 29 -55.44 5.18 30.25
CA LEU A 29 -54.51 4.49 29.36
C LEU A 29 -54.70 4.94 27.90
N LEU A 30 -55.95 5.01 27.42
CA LEU A 30 -56.25 5.53 26.08
C LEU A 30 -55.82 6.99 25.93
N GLY A 31 -56.13 7.83 26.93
CA GLY A 31 -55.76 9.23 26.95
C GLY A 31 -54.24 9.44 26.97
N GLY A 32 -53.51 8.62 27.73
CA GLY A 32 -52.05 8.64 27.78
C GLY A 32 -51.42 8.27 26.43
N VAL A 33 -51.94 7.24 25.76
CA VAL A 33 -51.47 6.88 24.41
C VAL A 33 -51.75 8.02 23.43
N LEU A 34 -52.93 8.64 23.48
CA LEU A 34 -53.29 9.75 22.61
C LEU A 34 -52.37 10.96 22.84
N LEU A 35 -52.15 11.37 24.09
CA LEU A 35 -51.25 12.47 24.44
C LEU A 35 -49.78 12.19 24.05
N SER A 36 -49.34 10.93 24.13
CA SER A 36 -48.01 10.52 23.66
C SER A 36 -47.85 10.69 22.14
N LEU A 37 -48.92 10.49 21.36
CA LEU A 37 -48.92 10.74 19.90
C LEU A 37 -48.89 12.23 19.56
N LEU A 38 -49.41 13.09 20.45
CA LEU A 38 -49.33 14.56 20.34
C LEU A 38 -47.96 15.12 20.77
N GLY A 39 -46.99 14.26 21.14
CA GLY A 39 -45.65 14.67 21.56
C GLY A 39 -45.59 15.21 23.00
N VAL A 40 -46.64 15.04 23.80
CA VAL A 40 -46.69 15.43 25.21
C VAL A 40 -46.07 14.31 26.06
N ASN A 41 -45.15 14.66 26.97
CA ASN A 41 -44.47 13.68 27.82
C ASN A 41 -45.39 13.15 28.95
N VAL A 42 -46.16 12.11 28.65
CA VAL A 42 -47.11 11.49 29.57
C VAL A 42 -46.46 10.78 30.76
N ILE A 43 -45.25 10.25 30.60
CA ILE A 43 -44.49 9.58 31.67
C ILE A 43 -44.05 10.61 32.72
N GLY A 44 -43.57 11.77 32.28
CA GLY A 44 -43.18 12.87 33.18
C GLY A 44 -44.37 13.46 33.95
N GLY A 45 -45.53 13.58 33.31
CA GLY A 45 -46.76 14.03 33.96
C GLY A 45 -47.26 13.04 35.03
N ALA A 46 -47.22 11.74 34.74
CA ALA A 46 -47.59 10.70 35.69
C ALA A 46 -46.66 10.65 36.93
N LEU A 47 -45.34 10.78 36.73
CA LEU A 47 -44.36 10.85 37.82
C LEU A 47 -44.58 12.08 38.71
N ARG A 48 -44.88 13.25 38.13
CA ARG A 48 -45.18 14.48 38.89
C ARG A 48 -46.44 14.34 39.75
N TRP A 49 -47.47 13.72 39.20
CA TRP A 49 -48.71 13.48 39.94
C TRP A 49 -48.49 12.44 41.06
N ALA A 50 -47.74 11.37 40.78
CA ALA A 50 -47.37 10.37 41.78
C ALA A 50 -46.54 10.96 42.93
N ASN A 51 -45.65 11.91 42.65
CA ASN A 51 -44.86 12.60 43.67
C ASN A 51 -45.68 13.60 44.51
N SER A 52 -46.89 13.95 44.08
CA SER A 52 -47.80 14.85 44.81
C SER A 52 -48.72 14.11 45.80
N ILE A 53 -48.67 12.77 45.83
CA ILE A 53 -49.45 11.95 46.75
C ILE A 53 -48.60 11.69 48.00
N PRO A 54 -48.98 12.24 49.17
CA PRO A 54 -48.27 11.93 50.41
C PRO A 54 -48.24 10.41 50.62
N TYR A 55 -47.08 9.90 51.06
CA TYR A 55 -46.66 8.48 51.20
C TYR A 55 -45.99 7.80 49.99
N VAL A 56 -46.12 8.30 48.75
CA VAL A 56 -45.52 7.65 47.56
C VAL A 56 -44.10 8.18 47.22
N GLU A 57 -43.77 9.38 47.69
CA GLU A 57 -42.50 10.11 47.50
C GLU A 57 -41.24 9.31 47.93
N LYS A 58 -41.37 8.34 48.86
CA LYS A 58 -40.21 7.59 49.39
C LYS A 58 -39.79 6.36 48.58
N ILE A 59 -40.62 5.92 47.62
CA ILE A 59 -40.42 4.69 46.85
C ILE A 59 -40.06 5.00 45.39
N VAL A 60 -40.35 6.21 44.94
CA VAL A 60 -40.05 6.66 43.57
C VAL A 60 -38.68 7.36 43.57
N PRO A 61 -37.69 6.87 42.80
CA PRO A 61 -36.40 7.55 42.64
C PRO A 61 -36.59 8.94 42.03
N ASP A 62 -35.98 9.96 42.65
CA ASP A 62 -36.02 11.38 42.24
C ASP A 62 -35.22 11.67 40.94
N THR A 63 -35.04 10.66 40.08
CA THR A 63 -34.38 10.78 38.79
C THR A 63 -35.40 11.00 37.69
N ALA A 64 -36.06 12.17 37.75
CA ALA A 64 -36.64 12.81 36.58
C ALA A 64 -36.06 14.23 36.47
N VAL A 65 -34.74 14.32 36.51
CA VAL A 65 -34.03 15.47 35.96
C VAL A 65 -34.21 15.37 34.45
N GLU A 66 -34.77 16.42 33.84
CA GLU A 66 -34.61 16.66 32.40
C GLU A 66 -33.16 16.36 31.99
N PRO A 67 -32.85 15.95 30.75
CA PRO A 67 -31.50 16.09 30.25
C PRO A 67 -31.20 17.59 30.16
N GLN A 68 -30.85 18.20 31.30
CA GLN A 68 -30.12 19.44 31.33
C GLN A 68 -28.78 19.09 30.70
N ALA A 69 -28.69 19.37 29.41
CA ALA A 69 -27.43 19.38 28.70
C ALA A 69 -26.53 20.34 29.47
N ASP A 70 -25.62 19.76 30.24
CA ASP A 70 -24.56 20.46 30.94
C ASP A 70 -23.91 21.45 29.96
N PRO A 71 -23.90 22.77 30.24
CA PRO A 71 -23.28 23.76 29.37
C PRO A 71 -21.83 23.39 29.01
N ASN A 72 -21.12 22.70 29.92
CA ASN A 72 -19.77 22.20 29.70
C ASN A 72 -19.72 21.07 28.64
N SER A 73 -20.77 20.25 28.55
CA SER A 73 -20.85 19.17 27.57
C SER A 73 -21.04 19.72 26.15
N ARG A 74 -21.87 20.76 25.96
CA ARG A 74 -22.05 21.41 24.65
C ARG A 74 -20.79 22.13 24.18
N GLU A 75 -20.11 22.85 25.06
CA GLU A 75 -18.85 23.52 24.73
C GLU A 75 -17.74 22.51 24.37
N SER A 76 -17.71 21.36 25.05
CA SER A 76 -16.77 20.27 24.73
C SER A 76 -17.05 19.61 23.37
N LEU A 77 -18.33 19.43 23.02
CA LEU A 77 -18.76 18.88 21.73
C LEU A 77 -18.43 19.84 20.57
N GLU A 78 -18.63 21.15 20.75
CA GLU A 78 -18.26 22.16 19.75
C GLU A 78 -16.75 22.22 19.54
N LYS A 79 -15.95 22.17 20.62
CA LYS A 79 -14.48 22.10 20.51
C LYS A 79 -14.01 20.83 19.79
N GLN A 80 -14.65 19.69 20.05
CA GLN A 80 -14.36 18.44 19.34
C GLN A 80 -14.71 18.54 17.86
N LEU A 81 -15.88 19.10 17.51
CA LEU A 81 -16.28 19.30 16.11
C LEU A 81 -15.31 20.21 15.34
N VAL A 82 -14.87 21.31 15.95
CA VAL A 82 -13.88 22.21 15.34
C VAL A 82 -12.53 21.50 15.14
N THR A 83 -12.11 20.69 16.11
CA THR A 83 -10.86 19.91 16.02
C THR A 83 -10.95 18.85 14.92
N LEU A 84 -12.05 18.10 14.87
CA LEU A 84 -12.33 17.10 13.83
C LEU A 84 -12.39 17.72 12.43
N GLN A 85 -13.03 18.88 12.28
CA GLN A 85 -13.05 19.59 11.00
C GLN A 85 -11.66 20.06 10.57
N SER A 86 -10.86 20.56 11.51
CA SER A 86 -9.47 20.97 11.25
C SER A 86 -8.60 19.78 10.82
N GLU A 87 -8.75 18.64 11.50
CA GLU A 87 -8.01 17.41 11.19
C GLU A 87 -8.44 16.82 9.85
N LEU A 88 -9.74 16.85 9.54
CA LEU A 88 -10.29 16.42 8.24
C LEU A 88 -9.77 17.32 7.11
N ALA A 89 -9.70 18.63 7.32
CA ALA A 89 -9.11 19.56 6.35
C ALA A 89 -7.62 19.29 6.11
N LYS A 90 -6.84 19.06 7.19
CA LYS A 90 -5.42 18.69 7.10
C LYS A 90 -5.20 17.34 6.41
N SER A 91 -6.06 16.35 6.71
CA SER A 91 -6.00 15.02 6.10
C SER A 91 -6.30 15.10 4.61
N LYS A 92 -7.36 15.82 4.20
CA LYS A 92 -7.67 16.08 2.77
C LYS A 92 -6.52 16.78 2.05
N GLN A 93 -5.89 17.77 2.68
CA GLN A 93 -4.73 18.44 2.11
C GLN A 93 -3.55 17.46 1.94
N THR A 94 -3.30 16.60 2.93
CA THR A 94 -2.23 15.59 2.87
C THR A 94 -2.48 14.57 1.75
N ILE A 95 -3.72 14.07 1.64
CA ILE A 95 -4.13 13.15 0.57
C ILE A 95 -3.90 13.82 -0.79
N SER A 96 -4.37 15.06 -0.97
CA SER A 96 -4.15 15.80 -2.22
C SER A 96 -2.66 15.99 -2.55
N THR A 97 -1.81 16.24 -1.56
CA THR A 97 -0.36 16.31 -1.78
C THR A 97 0.23 14.96 -2.18
N TYR A 98 -0.18 13.87 -1.56
CA TYR A 98 0.29 12.52 -1.90
C TYR A 98 -0.21 12.06 -3.26
N GLU A 99 -1.46 12.34 -3.63
CA GLU A 99 -1.99 12.09 -4.98
C GLU A 99 -1.17 12.84 -6.03
N THR A 100 -0.83 14.10 -5.76
CA THR A 100 0.01 14.91 -6.65
C THR A 100 1.44 14.35 -6.76
N GLU A 101 2.02 13.90 -5.64
CA GLU A 101 3.35 13.31 -5.63
C GLU A 101 3.37 11.93 -6.32
N ALA A 102 2.35 11.10 -6.11
CA ALA A 102 2.17 9.83 -6.78
C ALA A 102 2.04 10.02 -8.29
N ALA A 103 1.19 10.95 -8.75
CA ALA A 103 1.05 11.28 -10.16
C ALA A 103 2.37 11.75 -10.80
N LYS A 104 3.16 12.56 -10.07
CA LYS A 104 4.50 12.98 -10.52
C LYS A 104 5.47 11.80 -10.62
N LYS A 105 5.45 10.90 -9.62
CA LYS A 105 6.29 9.69 -9.62
C LYS A 105 5.90 8.75 -10.76
N ASP A 106 4.62 8.55 -11.01
CA ASP A 106 4.11 7.74 -12.13
C ASP A 106 4.53 8.33 -13.48
N ALA A 107 4.40 9.64 -13.65
CA ALA A 107 4.88 10.32 -14.86
C ALA A 107 6.40 10.13 -15.05
N THR A 108 7.17 10.25 -13.97
CA THR A 108 8.63 10.02 -13.98
C THR A 108 8.98 8.57 -14.32
N ILE A 109 8.24 7.61 -13.77
CA ILE A 109 8.41 6.18 -14.04
C ILE A 109 8.13 5.90 -15.53
N GLN A 110 7.04 6.45 -16.08
CA GLN A 110 6.72 6.30 -17.50
C GLN A 110 7.80 6.91 -18.41
N GLU A 111 8.32 8.09 -18.06
CA GLU A 111 9.41 8.72 -18.79
C GLU A 111 10.69 7.87 -18.75
N LEU A 112 11.07 7.38 -17.56
CA LEU A 112 12.24 6.51 -17.39
C LEU A 112 12.09 5.18 -18.12
N GLN A 113 10.89 4.58 -18.11
CA GLN A 113 10.59 3.37 -18.87
C GLN A 113 10.76 3.61 -20.37
N LYS A 114 10.22 4.71 -20.90
CA LYS A 114 10.38 5.09 -22.31
C LYS A 114 11.85 5.29 -22.66
N LYS A 115 12.60 6.04 -21.83
CA LYS A 115 14.04 6.27 -22.04
C LYS A 115 14.83 4.97 -22.01
N THR A 116 14.46 4.04 -21.13
CA THR A 116 15.10 2.72 -21.05
C THR A 116 14.82 1.90 -22.31
N GLN A 117 13.58 1.88 -22.79
CA GLN A 117 13.22 1.21 -24.05
C GLN A 117 13.93 1.82 -25.26
N ASP A 118 14.03 3.16 -25.32
CA ASP A 118 14.73 3.85 -26.39
C ASP A 118 16.23 3.54 -26.35
N LEU A 119 16.84 3.54 -25.16
CA LEU A 119 18.25 3.13 -24.98
C LEU A 119 18.47 1.67 -25.36
N GLN A 120 17.58 0.75 -24.97
CA GLN A 120 17.65 -0.66 -25.36
C GLN A 120 17.56 -0.83 -26.89
N LYS A 121 16.65 -0.11 -27.55
CA LYS A 121 16.55 -0.11 -29.02
C LYS A 121 17.80 0.46 -29.68
N MET A 122 18.35 1.56 -29.15
CA MET A 122 19.61 2.12 -29.66
C MET A 122 20.77 1.15 -29.48
N MET A 123 20.85 0.47 -28.33
CA MET A 123 21.88 -0.54 -28.07
C MET A 123 21.73 -1.74 -29.00
N GLU A 124 20.52 -2.25 -29.22
CA GLU A 124 20.28 -3.38 -30.11
C GLU A 124 20.55 -3.03 -31.58
N ASN A 125 20.15 -1.82 -32.01
CA ASN A 125 20.47 -1.33 -33.36
C ASN A 125 21.99 -1.18 -33.52
N LYS A 126 22.67 -0.57 -32.53
CA LYS A 126 24.14 -0.45 -32.55
C LYS A 126 24.82 -1.82 -32.54
N ARG A 127 24.33 -2.77 -31.75
CA ARG A 127 24.85 -4.14 -31.67
C ARG A 127 24.66 -4.86 -32.99
N THR A 128 23.48 -4.76 -33.60
CA THR A 128 23.21 -5.34 -34.93
C THR A 128 24.15 -4.76 -36.00
N THR A 129 24.29 -3.43 -36.04
CA THR A 129 25.20 -2.76 -36.99
C THR A 129 26.67 -3.10 -36.70
N GLU A 130 27.06 -3.22 -35.43
CA GLU A 130 28.40 -3.66 -35.05
C GLU A 130 28.63 -5.11 -35.48
N GLU A 131 27.74 -6.04 -35.17
CA GLU A 131 27.84 -7.45 -35.57
C GLU A 131 27.94 -7.62 -37.09
N GLU A 132 27.18 -6.85 -37.87
CA GLU A 132 27.30 -6.83 -39.33
C GLU A 132 28.67 -6.32 -39.78
N ARG A 133 29.16 -5.23 -39.19
CA ARG A 133 30.49 -4.66 -39.49
C ARG A 133 31.60 -5.64 -39.09
N GLN A 134 31.49 -6.28 -37.94
CA GLN A 134 32.40 -7.31 -37.42
C GLN A 134 32.44 -8.52 -38.36
N LYS A 135 31.28 -8.97 -38.88
CA LYS A 135 31.21 -10.02 -39.91
C LYS A 135 31.91 -9.61 -41.21
N GLN A 136 31.75 -8.37 -41.65
CA GLN A 136 32.44 -7.87 -42.84
C GLN A 136 33.96 -7.88 -42.64
N TYR A 137 34.47 -7.39 -41.51
CA TYR A 137 35.89 -7.45 -41.19
C TYR A 137 36.41 -8.87 -41.02
N GLN A 138 35.62 -9.79 -40.45
CA GLN A 138 35.99 -11.19 -40.34
C GLN A 138 36.07 -11.87 -41.72
N ASN A 139 35.19 -11.51 -42.66
CA ASN A 139 35.27 -11.97 -44.04
C ASN A 139 36.49 -11.41 -44.77
N LEU A 140 36.82 -10.12 -44.58
CA LEU A 140 38.06 -9.53 -45.10
C LEU A 140 39.30 -10.23 -44.55
N ALA A 141 39.33 -10.49 -43.24
CA ALA A 141 40.40 -11.24 -42.59
C ALA A 141 40.56 -12.64 -43.20
N LYS A 142 39.45 -13.35 -43.45
CA LYS A 142 39.47 -14.66 -44.14
C LYS A 142 40.00 -14.55 -45.56
N ILE A 143 39.57 -13.56 -46.34
CA ILE A 143 40.05 -13.34 -47.71
C ILE A 143 41.57 -13.13 -47.70
N TYR A 144 42.07 -12.22 -46.86
CA TYR A 144 43.50 -11.92 -46.78
C TYR A 144 44.33 -13.11 -46.27
N THR A 145 43.81 -13.88 -45.33
CA THR A 145 44.50 -15.08 -44.80
C THR A 145 44.45 -16.29 -45.74
N THR A 146 43.57 -16.28 -46.73
CA THR A 146 43.56 -17.29 -47.82
C THR A 146 44.66 -17.00 -48.85
N MET A 147 45.18 -15.77 -48.91
CA MET A 147 46.29 -15.39 -49.77
C MET A 147 47.63 -15.70 -49.08
N SER A 148 48.74 -15.61 -49.82
CA SER A 148 50.07 -15.68 -49.20
C SER A 148 50.30 -14.51 -48.25
N SER A 149 51.02 -14.73 -47.14
CA SER A 149 51.29 -13.70 -46.12
C SER A 149 52.00 -12.48 -46.69
N LYS A 150 52.79 -12.65 -47.78
CA LYS A 150 53.42 -11.56 -48.53
C LYS A 150 52.40 -10.70 -49.30
N ASN A 151 51.44 -11.32 -49.98
CA ASN A 151 50.40 -10.60 -50.72
C ASN A 151 49.44 -9.90 -49.76
N ALA A 152 49.04 -10.56 -48.68
CA ALA A 152 48.25 -9.98 -47.61
C ALA A 152 48.95 -8.76 -46.98
N ALA A 153 50.23 -8.88 -46.65
CA ALA A 153 51.04 -7.78 -46.11
C ALA A 153 51.09 -6.57 -47.07
N SER A 154 51.25 -6.81 -48.36
CA SER A 154 51.28 -5.75 -49.37
C SER A 154 49.93 -5.03 -49.50
N ILE A 155 48.81 -5.76 -49.40
CA ILE A 155 47.47 -5.16 -49.48
C ILE A 155 47.16 -4.39 -48.20
N ILE A 156 47.36 -5.00 -47.03
CA ILE A 156 47.08 -4.39 -45.73
C ILE A 156 47.96 -3.17 -45.49
N SER A 157 49.20 -3.15 -45.98
CA SER A 157 50.09 -1.98 -45.89
C SER A 157 49.57 -0.75 -46.64
N ASN A 158 48.62 -0.92 -47.56
CA ASN A 158 47.97 0.19 -48.28
C ASN A 158 46.66 0.65 -47.63
N LEU A 159 46.17 -0.05 -46.60
CA LEU A 159 45.03 0.39 -45.82
C LEU A 159 45.44 1.52 -44.86
N SER A 160 44.45 2.24 -44.32
CA SER A 160 44.70 3.10 -43.17
C SER A 160 45.12 2.26 -41.96
N LEU A 161 45.83 2.88 -41.02
CA LEU A 161 46.32 2.20 -39.82
C LEU A 161 45.18 1.58 -39.00
N GLU A 162 44.05 2.29 -38.89
CA GLU A 162 42.86 1.85 -38.15
C GLU A 162 42.16 0.66 -38.83
N GLU A 163 42.01 0.68 -40.16
CA GLU A 163 41.42 -0.42 -40.92
C GLU A 163 42.30 -1.67 -40.89
N ALA A 164 43.62 -1.48 -40.99
CA ALA A 164 44.60 -2.57 -40.90
C ALA A 164 44.50 -3.28 -39.53
N VAL A 165 44.48 -2.51 -38.44
CA VAL A 165 44.33 -3.05 -37.07
C VAL A 165 42.98 -3.76 -36.92
N THR A 166 41.89 -3.15 -37.39
CA THR A 166 40.54 -3.73 -37.27
C THR A 166 40.42 -5.06 -38.00
N VAL A 167 40.99 -5.19 -39.21
CA VAL A 167 40.99 -6.47 -39.94
C VAL A 167 41.93 -7.49 -39.28
N MET A 168 43.11 -7.05 -38.81
CA MET A 168 44.10 -7.93 -38.18
C MET A 168 43.62 -8.50 -36.84
N THR A 169 42.87 -7.74 -36.01
CA THR A 169 42.26 -8.27 -34.77
C THR A 169 41.33 -9.46 -35.00
N LYS A 170 40.78 -9.63 -36.22
CA LYS A 170 39.92 -10.76 -36.58
C LYS A 170 40.68 -11.97 -37.14
N MET A 171 42.00 -11.87 -37.26
CA MET A 171 42.90 -12.97 -37.63
C MET A 171 43.43 -13.69 -36.40
N LYS A 172 43.94 -14.92 -36.58
CA LYS A 172 44.65 -15.64 -35.52
C LYS A 172 46.03 -15.03 -35.26
N PRO A 173 46.57 -15.12 -34.03
CA PRO A 173 47.88 -14.57 -33.68
C PRO A 173 49.01 -15.03 -34.61
N GLU A 174 48.98 -16.29 -35.05
CA GLU A 174 49.99 -16.85 -35.96
C GLU A 174 49.94 -16.16 -37.33
N GLN A 175 48.74 -15.92 -37.85
CA GLN A 175 48.51 -15.24 -39.13
C GLN A 175 48.92 -13.76 -39.06
N GLN A 176 48.63 -13.10 -37.94
CA GLN A 176 49.08 -11.72 -37.69
C GLN A 176 50.61 -11.65 -37.69
N SER A 177 51.27 -12.55 -36.96
CA SER A 177 52.74 -12.62 -36.90
C SER A 177 53.38 -12.85 -38.27
N GLU A 178 52.83 -13.78 -39.07
CA GLU A 178 53.32 -14.02 -40.43
C GLU A 178 53.17 -12.80 -41.33
N ILE A 179 52.03 -12.10 -41.28
CA ILE A 179 51.78 -10.91 -42.10
C ILE A 179 52.68 -9.75 -41.65
N LEU A 180 52.77 -9.47 -40.34
CA LEU A 180 53.66 -8.43 -39.79
C LEU A 180 55.11 -8.66 -40.19
N SER A 181 55.57 -9.93 -40.21
CA SER A 181 56.94 -10.28 -40.63
C SER A 181 57.26 -9.98 -42.10
N LYS A 182 56.23 -9.76 -42.93
CA LYS A 182 56.36 -9.45 -44.37
C LYS A 182 56.05 -7.98 -44.69
N MET A 183 55.78 -7.16 -43.68
CA MET A 183 55.51 -5.72 -43.80
C MET A 183 56.78 -4.87 -43.63
N ASP A 184 56.65 -3.58 -43.91
CA ASP A 184 57.66 -2.59 -43.51
C ASP A 184 57.77 -2.55 -41.97
N PRO A 185 59.00 -2.56 -41.39
CA PRO A 185 59.18 -2.61 -39.94
C PRO A 185 58.52 -1.47 -39.16
N LYS A 186 58.44 -0.26 -39.74
CA LYS A 186 57.81 0.88 -39.05
C LYS A 186 56.30 0.70 -38.99
N LYS A 187 55.67 0.34 -40.11
CA LYS A 187 54.23 0.06 -40.16
C LYS A 187 53.85 -1.13 -39.28
N ALA A 188 54.66 -2.19 -39.26
CA ALA A 188 54.43 -3.33 -38.40
C ALA A 188 54.46 -2.95 -36.90
N ALA A 189 55.39 -2.08 -36.50
CA ALA A 189 55.46 -1.57 -35.14
C ALA A 189 54.20 -0.75 -34.77
N ASP A 190 53.79 0.19 -35.63
CA ASP A 190 52.62 1.03 -35.41
C ASP A 190 51.33 0.20 -35.26
N ILE A 191 51.14 -0.80 -36.14
CA ILE A 191 49.99 -1.71 -36.08
C ILE A 191 50.04 -2.58 -34.80
N SER A 192 51.23 -3.08 -34.42
CA SER A 192 51.36 -3.96 -33.25
C SER A 192 51.01 -3.27 -31.93
N ILE A 193 51.30 -1.98 -31.80
CA ILE A 193 50.93 -1.18 -30.61
C ILE A 193 49.41 -1.04 -30.52
N LEU A 194 48.76 -0.72 -31.64
CA LEU A 194 47.31 -0.54 -31.67
C LEU A 194 46.53 -1.85 -31.51
N LEU A 195 47.08 -2.98 -31.95
CA LEU A 195 46.52 -4.31 -31.69
C LEU A 195 46.49 -4.64 -30.19
N LYS A 196 47.50 -4.19 -29.42
CA LYS A 196 47.50 -4.36 -27.96
C LYS A 196 46.39 -3.54 -27.30
N ASP A 197 46.22 -2.29 -27.70
CA ASP A 197 45.29 -1.36 -27.02
C ASP A 197 43.81 -1.65 -27.32
N THR A 198 43.50 -2.21 -28.49
CA THR A 198 42.14 -2.61 -28.87
C THR A 198 41.63 -3.84 -28.08
N VAL A 199 42.50 -4.81 -27.80
CA VAL A 199 42.15 -6.02 -27.03
C VAL A 199 41.94 -5.71 -25.54
N VAL A 200 42.59 -4.70 -25.00
CA VAL A 200 42.45 -4.32 -23.57
C VAL A 200 41.13 -3.59 -23.31
N ASN A 201 40.73 -2.65 -24.17
CA ASN A 201 39.53 -1.85 -23.97
C ASN A 201 38.22 -2.65 -24.06
N GLU A 202 38.09 -3.61 -24.99
CA GLU A 202 36.87 -4.45 -25.09
C GLU A 202 36.61 -5.27 -23.81
N ASN A 203 37.67 -5.74 -23.14
CA ASN A 203 37.55 -6.55 -21.93
C ASN A 203 37.14 -5.74 -20.69
N GLU A 204 37.62 -4.49 -20.57
CA GLU A 204 37.25 -3.60 -19.46
C GLU A 204 35.80 -3.10 -19.58
N ASP A 205 35.36 -2.77 -20.79
CA ASP A 205 33.99 -2.31 -21.05
C ASP A 205 32.94 -3.42 -20.79
N ILE A 206 33.25 -4.66 -21.17
CA ILE A 206 32.38 -5.82 -20.91
C ILE A 206 32.25 -6.06 -19.39
N ALA A 207 33.36 -5.96 -18.65
CA ALA A 207 33.35 -6.15 -17.20
C ALA A 207 32.52 -5.05 -16.48
N ALA A 208 32.65 -3.80 -16.91
CA ALA A 208 31.88 -2.69 -16.36
C ALA A 208 30.37 -2.82 -16.62
N LEU A 209 29.98 -3.27 -17.81
CA LEU A 209 28.57 -3.51 -18.17
C LEU A 209 27.97 -4.66 -17.36
N GLN A 210 28.70 -5.77 -17.18
CA GLN A 210 28.26 -6.90 -16.36
C GLN A 210 28.08 -6.52 -14.89
N GLN A 211 28.98 -5.70 -14.32
CA GLN A 211 28.83 -5.20 -12.96
C GLN A 211 27.57 -4.35 -12.79
N ARG A 212 27.26 -3.50 -13.78
CA ARG A 212 26.05 -2.67 -13.76
C ARG A 212 24.77 -3.50 -13.85
N GLU A 213 24.76 -4.53 -14.71
CA GLU A 213 23.62 -5.46 -14.80
C GLU A 213 23.39 -6.19 -13.47
N GLN A 214 24.45 -6.70 -12.84
CA GLN A 214 24.36 -7.37 -11.54
C GLN A 214 23.85 -6.41 -10.45
N ALA A 215 24.30 -5.16 -10.43
CA ALA A 215 23.82 -4.16 -9.47
C ALA A 215 22.31 -3.89 -9.64
N LEU A 216 21.81 -3.81 -10.87
CA LEU A 216 20.39 -3.61 -11.16
C LEU A 216 19.56 -4.85 -10.80
N ILE A 217 20.05 -6.06 -11.11
CA ILE A 217 19.40 -7.32 -10.73
C ILE A 217 19.30 -7.43 -9.21
N LYS A 218 20.35 -7.06 -8.48
CA LYS A 218 20.35 -7.06 -7.02
C LYS A 218 19.32 -6.08 -6.45
N ALA A 219 19.29 -4.84 -6.92
CA ALA A 219 18.32 -3.84 -6.48
C ALA A 219 16.85 -4.26 -6.73
N LEU A 220 16.59 -4.91 -7.88
CA LEU A 220 15.28 -5.47 -8.21
C LEU A 220 14.92 -6.69 -7.33
N SER A 221 15.92 -7.50 -6.99
CA SER A 221 15.73 -8.68 -6.12
C SER A 221 15.46 -8.28 -4.68
N ASP A 222 16.18 -7.29 -4.15
CA ASP A 222 15.97 -6.73 -2.81
C ASP A 222 14.54 -6.16 -2.69
N THR A 223 14.06 -5.47 -3.73
CA THR A 223 12.67 -4.95 -3.79
C THR A 223 11.61 -6.07 -3.83
N ARG A 224 11.89 -7.20 -4.49
CA ARG A 224 10.99 -8.39 -4.51
C ARG A 224 11.05 -9.23 -3.24
N GLN A 225 12.21 -9.31 -2.58
CA GLN A 225 12.34 -10.01 -1.30
C GLN A 225 11.58 -9.28 -0.19
N ASP A 226 11.59 -7.95 -0.20
CA ASP A 226 10.79 -7.15 0.75
C ASP A 226 9.28 -7.38 0.56
N SER A 227 8.80 -7.54 -0.67
CA SER A 227 7.37 -7.86 -0.91
C SER A 227 7.00 -9.30 -0.57
N THR A 228 7.88 -10.27 -0.86
CA THR A 228 7.64 -11.69 -0.54
C THR A 228 7.68 -11.94 0.97
N SER A 229 8.61 -11.29 1.68
CA SER A 229 8.69 -11.35 3.15
C SER A 229 7.54 -10.60 3.84
N LEU A 230 7.04 -9.51 3.25
CA LEU A 230 5.84 -8.83 3.75
C LEU A 230 4.60 -9.73 3.62
N ASN A 231 4.41 -10.39 2.47
CA ASN A 231 3.27 -11.29 2.26
C ASN A 231 3.29 -12.51 3.18
N SER A 232 4.46 -13.08 3.46
CA SER A 232 4.56 -14.19 4.43
C SER A 232 4.24 -13.74 5.85
N LEU A 233 4.66 -12.54 6.26
CA LEU A 233 4.31 -11.95 7.56
C LEU A 233 2.82 -11.65 7.68
N ILE A 234 2.20 -11.08 6.64
CA ILE A 234 0.75 -10.85 6.58
C ILE A 234 -0.01 -12.16 6.79
N ASN A 235 0.37 -13.21 6.06
CA ASN A 235 -0.29 -14.52 6.18
C ASN A 235 -0.11 -15.14 7.56
N THR A 236 1.11 -15.07 8.11
CA THR A 236 1.43 -15.63 9.44
C THR A 236 0.63 -14.93 10.54
N LEU A 237 0.59 -13.60 10.52
CA LEU A 237 -0.15 -12.81 11.53
C LEU A 237 -1.66 -12.89 11.33
N SER A 238 -2.15 -13.08 10.10
CA SER A 238 -3.58 -13.30 9.82
C SER A 238 -4.08 -14.68 10.26
N ALA A 239 -3.19 -15.67 10.36
CA ALA A 239 -3.51 -17.01 10.84
C ALA A 239 -3.47 -17.13 12.38
N MET A 240 -2.83 -16.17 13.05
CA MET A 240 -2.66 -16.15 14.51
C MET A 240 -3.93 -15.62 15.22
N PRO A 241 -4.19 -15.98 16.49
CA PRO A 241 -5.23 -15.35 17.29
C PRO A 241 -5.07 -13.82 17.36
N ALA A 242 -6.20 -13.10 17.29
CA ALA A 242 -6.20 -11.64 17.21
C ALA A 242 -5.55 -10.93 18.41
N GLU A 243 -5.62 -11.52 19.61
CA GLU A 243 -4.99 -10.99 20.82
C GLU A 243 -3.45 -11.05 20.77
N ASP A 244 -2.90 -12.09 20.15
CA ASP A 244 -1.46 -12.27 20.01
C ASP A 244 -0.93 -11.41 18.86
N ALA A 245 -1.62 -11.44 17.72
CA ALA A 245 -1.30 -10.61 16.56
C ALA A 245 -1.35 -9.11 16.91
N SER A 246 -2.36 -8.66 17.66
CA SER A 246 -2.44 -7.26 18.13
C SER A 246 -1.25 -6.87 18.99
N THR A 247 -0.81 -7.72 19.91
CA THR A 247 0.34 -7.44 20.78
C THR A 247 1.63 -7.28 19.97
N ILE A 248 1.86 -8.19 19.00
CA ILE A 248 3.02 -8.14 18.12
C ILE A 248 2.97 -6.88 17.24
N LEU A 249 1.81 -6.56 16.66
CA LEU A 249 1.64 -5.39 15.81
C LEU A 249 1.77 -4.07 16.58
N MET A 250 1.27 -3.99 17.82
CA MET A 250 1.48 -2.84 18.70
C MET A 250 2.97 -2.64 19.03
N SER A 251 3.70 -3.72 19.32
CA SER A 251 5.16 -3.63 19.52
C SER A 251 5.88 -3.22 18.23
N LEU A 252 5.48 -3.79 17.08
CA LEU A 252 6.05 -3.43 15.79
C LEU A 252 5.74 -1.96 15.42
N MET A 253 4.59 -1.42 15.80
CA MET A 253 4.26 -0.01 15.60
C MET A 253 5.25 0.93 16.29
N THR A 254 5.84 0.52 17.43
CA THR A 254 6.86 1.32 18.13
C THR A 254 8.24 1.26 17.48
N THR A 255 8.57 0.16 16.82
CA THR A 255 9.92 -0.09 16.25
C THR A 255 10.00 0.18 14.75
N ASN A 256 8.93 -0.12 14.01
CA ASN A 256 8.81 0.08 12.57
C ASN A 256 7.34 0.28 12.17
N GLN A 257 6.84 1.50 12.40
CA GLN A 257 5.48 1.91 12.11
C GLN A 257 5.05 1.58 10.68
N LYS A 258 5.87 1.91 9.68
CA LYS A 258 5.52 1.67 8.26
C LYS A 258 5.26 0.20 7.98
N ARG A 259 6.13 -0.70 8.47
CA ARG A 259 5.96 -2.14 8.26
C ARG A 259 4.73 -2.69 8.99
N ALA A 260 4.45 -2.22 10.22
CA ALA A 260 3.24 -2.61 10.93
C ALA A 260 1.97 -2.18 10.18
N ILE A 261 1.90 -0.93 9.70
CA ILE A 261 0.78 -0.43 8.90
C ILE A 261 0.63 -1.22 7.60
N SER A 262 1.72 -1.50 6.87
CA SER A 262 1.65 -2.32 5.65
C SER A 262 1.15 -3.74 5.90
N ILE A 263 1.53 -4.34 7.03
CA ILE A 263 1.02 -5.66 7.42
C ILE A 263 -0.47 -5.58 7.69
N ILE A 264 -0.91 -4.62 8.53
CA ILE A 264 -2.32 -4.46 8.88
C ILE A 264 -3.16 -4.17 7.63
N ALA A 265 -2.69 -3.29 6.74
CA ALA A 265 -3.35 -2.97 5.48
C ALA A 265 -3.49 -4.19 4.55
N GLY A 266 -2.50 -5.07 4.55
CA GLY A 266 -2.49 -6.29 3.73
C GLY A 266 -3.35 -7.43 4.27
N MET A 267 -3.83 -7.37 5.52
CA MET A 267 -4.70 -8.40 6.09
C MET A 267 -6.09 -8.37 5.43
N ALA A 268 -6.74 -9.52 5.32
CA ALA A 268 -8.15 -9.60 4.94
C ALA A 268 -9.04 -8.83 5.92
N ASP A 269 -10.16 -8.29 5.44
CA ASP A 269 -11.01 -7.35 6.19
C ASP A 269 -11.52 -7.92 7.52
N ASP A 270 -11.88 -9.20 7.54
CA ASP A 270 -12.34 -9.91 8.74
C ASP A 270 -11.22 -10.06 9.78
N LYS A 271 -10.00 -10.42 9.33
CA LYS A 271 -8.82 -10.55 10.20
C LYS A 271 -8.35 -9.22 10.72
N ARG A 272 -8.32 -8.21 9.86
CA ARG A 272 -8.00 -6.82 10.21
C ARG A 272 -8.96 -6.29 11.26
N ALA A 273 -10.27 -6.52 11.10
CA ALA A 273 -11.27 -6.10 12.08
C ALA A 273 -11.08 -6.77 13.45
N GLN A 274 -10.79 -8.08 13.48
CA GLN A 274 -10.54 -8.80 14.73
C GLN A 274 -9.29 -8.29 15.45
N VAL A 275 -8.19 -8.07 14.72
CA VAL A 275 -6.94 -7.53 15.26
C VAL A 275 -7.13 -6.09 15.74
N MET A 276 -7.79 -5.24 14.96
CA MET A 276 -8.09 -3.86 15.35
C MET A 276 -8.96 -3.81 16.61
N SER A 277 -9.95 -4.70 16.74
CA SER A 277 -10.77 -4.82 17.96
C SER A 277 -9.91 -5.16 19.19
N ALA A 278 -8.97 -6.09 19.06
CA ALA A 278 -8.04 -6.45 20.13
C ALA A 278 -7.10 -5.28 20.50
N ILE A 279 -6.61 -4.53 19.50
CA ILE A 279 -5.82 -3.31 19.74
C ILE A 279 -6.68 -2.28 20.48
N THR A 280 -7.92 -2.02 20.07
CA THR A 280 -8.81 -1.04 20.73
C THR A 280 -9.06 -1.37 22.20
N LYS A 281 -9.18 -2.66 22.55
CA LYS A 281 -9.35 -3.08 23.94
C LYS A 281 -8.14 -2.76 24.83
N LYS A 282 -6.93 -2.76 24.25
CA LYS A 282 -5.67 -2.50 24.96
C LYS A 282 -5.28 -1.02 24.91
N ASP A 283 -5.45 -0.39 23.76
CA ASP A 283 -5.10 1.00 23.49
C ASP A 283 -6.01 1.58 22.39
N GLY A 284 -7.08 2.24 22.82
CA GLY A 284 -8.03 2.89 21.93
C GLY A 284 -7.45 4.07 21.14
N GLN A 285 -6.44 4.77 21.69
CA GLN A 285 -5.81 5.89 21.00
C GLN A 285 -4.91 5.38 19.87
N LEU A 286 -4.12 4.33 20.13
CA LEU A 286 -3.31 3.70 19.10
C LEU A 286 -4.18 3.09 17.98
N ALA A 287 -5.32 2.50 18.32
CA ALA A 287 -6.27 2.00 17.32
C ALA A 287 -6.78 3.13 16.40
N ALA A 288 -7.07 4.31 16.95
CA ALA A 288 -7.46 5.48 16.16
C ALA A 288 -6.33 5.96 15.24
N ILE A 289 -5.09 5.99 15.73
CA ILE A 289 -3.90 6.35 14.94
C ILE A 289 -3.71 5.37 13.77
N ILE A 290 -3.74 4.07 14.05
CA ILE A 290 -3.60 3.03 13.01
C ILE A 290 -4.70 3.18 11.97
N THR A 291 -5.95 3.41 12.39
CA THR A 291 -7.08 3.59 11.46
C THR A 291 -6.85 4.78 10.52
N ASN A 292 -6.30 5.89 11.02
CA ASN A 292 -5.99 7.06 10.20
C ASN A 292 -4.84 6.79 9.22
N GLU A 293 -3.80 6.07 9.67
CA GLU A 293 -2.66 5.70 8.83
C GLU A 293 -3.01 4.66 7.74
N LEU A 294 -4.04 3.82 7.95
CA LEU A 294 -4.53 2.88 6.94
C LEU A 294 -5.33 3.56 5.82
N LEU A 295 -5.76 4.82 6.00
CA LEU A 295 -6.52 5.59 5.02
C LEU A 295 -5.62 6.45 4.12
N ARG A 296 -4.32 6.51 4.40
CA ARG A 296 -3.31 7.30 3.70
C ARG A 296 -2.56 6.47 2.68
#